data_AF-L9XKJ4-F1
#
_entry.id   AF-L9XKJ4-F1
#
_cell.length_a   1.000
_cell.length_b   1.000
_cell.length_c   1.000
_cell.angle_alpha   90.00
_cell.angle_beta   90.00
_cell.angle_gamma   90.00
#
_symmetry.space_group_name_H-M   'P 1'
#
loop_
_entity.id
_entity.type
_entity.pdbx_description
1 polymer ?
#
loop_
_entity_poly.entity_id
_entity_poly.type
_entity_poly.pdbx_seq_one_letter_code
_entity_poly.pdbx_strand_id
1 'polypeptide(L)'
;MQDNDIDRRTVLALTGTTAGTLALAGCLGNGDDDDENGDEDDRTDENGDDAPADLWEPVEDPPDAVYVPTHRESMIMLESLDAGEYRIAPMLSYPHSFWTVAGSDVSRELPEDMSGVHMMFSLWDPETDTVLPANIGASIEVFYEGERVDQRDSWSMISQEMGFHFGDNVSLEEDGTYEVEVDLPALSARTTGDLEGRFTDDETVSFEFEYDQAFRDDVSDVTWIDEDEWGDRGALEPMDHGGHDEHGEHDEHGEHGNHDDEHGEHEHGEHDHHHVPYSQLPAVDAFPGTLLVEADGNGEPPAETDDLPRSGDAAVLATLLESDSRLAEDGRYLLVSPRTPYNRVPLPEMSLNATVERDGETVHDALDLEQTVDDEYGHHYGASLAEVEPGDTVTLEITAPPQIARHQGYETAFLEMDPIELTVPETQ
;
A
#
# COMPACT_ATOMS: atom_id res chain seq x y z
N MET A 1 -17.58 -29.69 12.25
CA MET A 1 -18.53 -29.36 11.17
C MET A 1 -17.75 -28.34 10.38
N GLN A 2 -17.28 -28.69 9.18
CA GLN A 2 -16.47 -27.77 8.37
C GLN A 2 -17.44 -26.68 7.91
N ASP A 3 -17.40 -25.53 8.58
CA ASP A 3 -17.94 -24.32 8.01
C ASP A 3 -17.04 -24.00 6.82
N ASN A 4 -17.64 -24.05 5.63
CA ASN A 4 -17.04 -23.47 4.45
C ASN A 4 -17.14 -21.97 4.66
N ASP A 5 -16.13 -21.38 5.30
CA ASP A 5 -15.90 -19.95 5.15
C ASP A 5 -15.69 -19.69 3.67
N ILE A 6 -16.64 -18.96 3.09
CA ILE A 6 -16.52 -18.48 1.73
C ILE A 6 -15.46 -17.39 1.82
N ASP A 7 -14.30 -17.66 1.25
CA ASP A 7 -13.22 -16.69 1.13
C ASP A 7 -13.77 -15.36 0.60
N ARG A 8 -13.67 -14.32 1.45
CA ARG A 8 -14.19 -12.96 1.20
C ARG A 8 -13.57 -12.38 -0.07
N ARG A 9 -12.36 -12.82 -0.45
CA ARG A 9 -11.64 -12.42 -1.67
C ARG A 9 -12.19 -13.07 -2.93
N THR A 10 -12.54 -14.35 -2.86
CA THR A 10 -13.18 -15.07 -3.96
C THR A 10 -14.52 -14.45 -4.35
N VAL A 11 -15.26 -13.86 -3.39
CA VAL A 11 -16.53 -13.16 -3.67
C VAL A 11 -16.29 -11.85 -4.43
N LEU A 12 -15.26 -11.08 -4.08
CA LEU A 12 -14.91 -9.83 -4.77
C LEU A 12 -14.41 -10.11 -6.20
N ALA A 13 -13.56 -11.12 -6.39
CA ALA A 13 -13.03 -11.50 -7.71
C ALA A 13 -14.10 -12.01 -8.71
N LEU A 14 -15.21 -12.59 -8.23
CA LEU A 14 -16.25 -13.16 -9.11
C LEU A 14 -17.19 -12.13 -9.73
N THR A 15 -17.23 -10.90 -9.22
CA THR A 15 -18.21 -9.88 -9.64
C THR A 15 -17.82 -9.13 -10.92
N GLY A 16 -16.58 -9.30 -11.40
CA GLY A 16 -16.03 -8.58 -12.55
C GLY A 16 -16.48 -9.03 -13.95
N THR A 17 -17.21 -10.14 -14.11
CA THR A 17 -17.71 -10.55 -15.45
C THR A 17 -19.04 -11.30 -15.40
N THR A 18 -20.17 -10.59 -15.51
CA THR A 18 -21.32 -11.06 -16.32
C THR A 18 -22.35 -9.97 -16.56
N ALA A 19 -22.48 -9.55 -17.82
CA ALA A 19 -23.62 -8.80 -18.30
C ALA A 19 -24.89 -9.68 -18.32
N GLY A 20 -25.93 -9.22 -17.62
CA GLY A 20 -27.34 -9.37 -18.01
C GLY A 20 -28.13 -10.53 -17.41
N THR A 21 -29.08 -10.22 -16.53
CA THR A 21 -30.53 -10.23 -16.87
C THR A 21 -31.38 -9.71 -15.69
N LEU A 22 -32.15 -8.66 -15.97
CA LEU A 22 -33.30 -8.23 -15.15
C LEU A 22 -34.34 -9.36 -15.06
N ALA A 23 -34.66 -9.78 -13.83
CA ALA A 23 -35.85 -10.56 -13.53
C ALA A 23 -36.74 -9.79 -12.53
N LEU A 24 -37.64 -8.96 -13.06
CA LEU A 24 -38.82 -8.49 -12.34
C LEU A 24 -39.78 -9.67 -12.17
N ALA A 25 -40.07 -10.04 -10.92
CA ALA A 25 -41.22 -10.88 -10.58
C ALA A 25 -41.84 -10.38 -9.28
N GLY A 26 -42.89 -9.56 -9.40
CA GLY A 26 -43.87 -9.39 -8.33
C GLY A 26 -44.84 -10.56 -8.31
N CYS A 27 -45.41 -10.85 -7.13
CA CYS A 27 -46.74 -11.44 -7.01
C CYS A 27 -47.33 -11.24 -5.61
N LEU A 28 -48.59 -10.80 -5.62
CA LEU A 28 -49.48 -10.36 -4.53
C LEU A 28 -50.13 -11.51 -3.72
N GLY A 29 -50.66 -11.17 -2.54
CA GLY A 29 -51.88 -11.77 -1.94
C GLY A 29 -51.88 -11.80 -0.40
N ASN A 30 -52.48 -10.85 0.32
CA ASN A 30 -53.91 -10.62 0.66
C ASN A 30 -54.31 -11.13 2.06
N GLY A 31 -54.77 -10.23 2.93
CA GLY A 31 -55.53 -10.54 4.15
C GLY A 31 -55.95 -9.27 4.90
N ASP A 32 -57.21 -8.85 4.69
CA ASP A 32 -57.96 -7.78 5.38
C ASP A 32 -58.04 -7.98 6.90
N ASP A 33 -58.09 -6.90 7.69
CA ASP A 33 -59.33 -6.32 8.24
C ASP A 33 -59.04 -5.19 9.27
N ASP A 34 -59.95 -4.22 9.27
CA ASP A 34 -59.99 -2.90 9.92
C ASP A 34 -59.84 -2.85 11.47
N ASP A 35 -59.34 -1.72 11.99
CA ASP A 35 -60.10 -0.89 12.96
C ASP A 35 -59.40 0.47 13.20
N GLU A 36 -60.16 1.55 12.95
CA GLU A 36 -59.83 2.94 13.28
C GLU A 36 -59.91 3.20 14.79
N ASN A 37 -58.95 3.95 15.35
CA ASN A 37 -59.19 5.12 16.21
C ASN A 37 -57.85 5.79 16.55
N GLY A 38 -57.80 7.11 16.36
CA GLY A 38 -56.60 7.92 16.51
C GLY A 38 -56.16 8.16 17.95
N ASP A 39 -54.92 8.60 18.08
CA ASP A 39 -54.52 9.74 18.90
C ASP A 39 -53.13 10.19 18.40
N GLU A 40 -53.00 11.50 18.26
CA GLU A 40 -51.78 12.21 17.89
C GLU A 40 -50.79 12.22 19.07
N ASP A 41 -49.53 12.42 18.70
CA ASP A 41 -48.35 12.78 19.50
C ASP A 41 -47.50 11.70 20.17
N ASP A 42 -46.29 11.63 19.61
CA ASP A 42 -44.99 11.59 20.28
C ASP A 42 -44.61 10.26 20.94
N ARG A 43 -44.17 9.33 20.10
CA ARG A 43 -43.29 8.23 20.49
C ARG A 43 -41.98 8.43 19.78
N THR A 44 -41.03 9.01 20.50
CA THR A 44 -39.62 8.59 20.55
C THR A 44 -39.26 7.59 19.45
N ASP A 45 -38.68 8.10 18.36
CA ASP A 45 -37.82 7.28 17.50
C ASP A 45 -36.60 6.90 18.35
N GLU A 46 -36.75 5.84 19.13
CA GLU A 46 -35.65 4.97 19.55
C GLU A 46 -35.22 4.17 18.32
N ASN A 47 -34.55 4.84 17.39
CA ASN A 47 -33.52 4.23 16.57
C ASN A 47 -32.23 4.94 17.00
N GLY A 48 -31.66 4.46 18.10
CA GLY A 48 -30.25 4.75 18.36
C GLY A 48 -29.48 4.17 17.18
N ASP A 49 -28.80 5.05 16.45
CA ASP A 49 -27.69 4.66 15.58
C ASP A 49 -26.77 3.74 16.40
N ASP A 50 -26.74 2.47 16.04
CA ASP A 50 -25.63 1.58 16.37
C ASP A 50 -24.40 2.05 15.58
N ALA A 51 -23.81 3.17 15.97
CA ALA A 51 -22.51 3.60 15.47
C ALA A 51 -21.46 3.37 16.56
N PRO A 52 -20.60 2.36 16.38
CA PRO A 52 -19.19 2.61 16.51
C PRO A 52 -18.47 1.99 15.31
N ALA A 53 -17.67 2.75 14.58
CA ALA A 53 -16.97 2.15 13.44
C ALA A 53 -15.72 2.90 13.00
N ASP A 54 -15.53 4.14 13.42
CA ASP A 54 -14.26 4.82 13.29
C ASP A 54 -14.16 5.80 14.45
N LEU A 55 -13.01 5.87 15.13
CA LEU A 55 -12.84 6.83 16.23
C LEU A 55 -12.84 8.26 15.70
N TRP A 56 -12.48 8.44 14.44
CA TRP A 56 -12.23 9.76 13.87
C TRP A 56 -13.00 10.00 12.58
N GLU A 57 -13.50 11.23 12.44
CA GLU A 57 -14.19 11.65 11.22
C GLU A 57 -13.15 11.86 10.11
N PRO A 58 -13.35 11.24 8.93
CA PRO A 58 -12.46 11.47 7.80
C PRO A 58 -12.62 12.90 7.28
N VAL A 59 -11.70 13.32 6.41
CA VAL A 59 -11.79 14.60 5.70
C VAL A 59 -13.12 14.68 4.94
N GLU A 60 -13.83 15.79 5.07
CA GLU A 60 -15.06 16.04 4.31
C GLU A 60 -14.71 16.37 2.85
N ASP A 61 -15.25 15.62 1.89
CA ASP A 61 -15.07 15.84 0.44
C ASP A 61 -13.58 15.85 0.00
N PRO A 62 -12.84 14.76 0.25
CA PRO A 62 -11.42 14.68 -0.10
C PRO A 62 -11.22 14.79 -1.62
N PRO A 63 -10.07 15.34 -2.09
CA PRO A 63 -9.80 15.43 -3.51
C PRO A 63 -9.62 14.03 -4.12
N ASP A 64 -9.86 13.89 -5.43
CA ASP A 64 -9.50 12.69 -6.21
C ASP A 64 -7.96 12.63 -6.44
N ALA A 65 -7.19 12.61 -5.36
CA ALA A 65 -5.72 12.70 -5.32
C ALA A 65 -5.18 12.29 -3.96
N VAL A 66 -3.87 12.12 -3.84
CA VAL A 66 -3.22 11.98 -2.54
C VAL A 66 -3.37 13.27 -1.74
N TYR A 67 -3.74 13.15 -0.47
CA TYR A 67 -4.02 14.29 0.40
C TYR A 67 -3.59 14.07 1.86
N VAL A 68 -3.44 15.16 2.60
CA VAL A 68 -3.08 15.15 4.03
C VAL A 68 -4.29 14.75 4.89
N PRO A 69 -4.24 13.62 5.64
CA PRO A 69 -5.34 13.16 6.48
C PRO A 69 -5.48 14.01 7.76
N THR A 70 -6.44 13.66 8.63
CA THR A 70 -6.76 14.46 9.82
C THR A 70 -5.76 14.30 10.96
N HIS A 71 -5.06 13.17 11.00
CA HIS A 71 -4.12 12.81 12.06
C HIS A 71 -3.10 11.80 11.53
N ARG A 72 -2.05 11.59 12.32
CA ARG A 72 -1.09 10.48 12.19
C ARG A 72 -1.52 9.31 13.05
N GLU A 73 -1.43 8.12 12.48
CA GLU A 73 -1.79 6.89 13.16
C GLU A 73 -0.79 6.57 14.28
N SER A 74 -1.29 6.12 15.43
CA SER A 74 -0.44 5.64 16.52
C SER A 74 -0.36 4.12 16.47
N MET A 75 0.83 3.57 16.67
CA MET A 75 1.04 2.13 16.66
C MET A 75 2.19 1.73 17.57
N ILE A 76 2.13 0.49 18.05
CA ILE A 76 3.23 -0.18 18.73
C ILE A 76 3.96 -1.06 17.72
N MET A 77 5.25 -0.83 17.54
CA MET A 77 6.13 -1.71 16.78
C MET A 77 6.67 -2.81 17.70
N LEU A 78 6.46 -4.07 17.32
CA LEU A 78 7.05 -5.20 18.02
C LEU A 78 8.46 -5.50 17.49
N GLU A 79 9.17 -6.40 18.18
CA GLU A 79 10.48 -6.85 17.72
C GLU A 79 10.37 -7.51 16.34
N SER A 80 11.29 -7.17 15.44
CA SER A 80 11.36 -7.79 14.12
C SER A 80 11.95 -9.21 14.20
N LEU A 81 11.37 -10.12 13.42
CA LEU A 81 11.64 -11.56 13.48
C LEU A 81 12.15 -12.06 12.13
N ASP A 82 13.04 -13.06 12.17
CA ASP A 82 13.50 -13.75 10.97
C ASP A 82 12.49 -14.84 10.58
N ALA A 83 12.11 -14.89 9.31
CA ALA A 83 11.19 -15.85 8.74
C ALA A 83 11.77 -16.40 7.43
N GLY A 84 12.61 -17.43 7.53
CA GLY A 84 13.31 -17.97 6.36
C GLY A 84 14.23 -16.94 5.71
N GLU A 85 13.92 -16.58 4.46
CA GLU A 85 14.61 -15.52 3.71
C GLU A 85 14.06 -14.11 3.97
N TYR A 86 12.93 -13.99 4.65
CA TYR A 86 12.28 -12.73 5.00
C TYR A 86 12.71 -12.25 6.38
N ARG A 87 12.62 -10.93 6.59
CA ARG A 87 12.43 -10.34 7.91
C ARG A 87 11.04 -9.73 7.99
N ILE A 88 10.37 -9.92 9.13
CA ILE A 88 9.04 -9.41 9.41
C ILE A 88 9.07 -8.42 10.58
N ALA A 89 8.33 -7.33 10.49
CA ALA A 89 8.12 -6.39 11.60
C ALA A 89 6.63 -6.32 11.92
N PRO A 90 6.14 -7.01 12.97
CA PRO A 90 4.75 -6.89 13.40
C PRO A 90 4.49 -5.53 14.06
N MET A 91 3.34 -4.96 13.77
CA MET A 91 2.91 -3.64 14.23
C MET A 91 1.44 -3.71 14.62
N LEU A 92 1.07 -3.04 15.70
CA LEU A 92 -0.28 -3.08 16.26
C LEU A 92 -0.80 -1.67 16.50
N SER A 93 -1.99 -1.38 16.00
CA SER A 93 -2.72 -0.14 16.26
C SER A 93 -4.13 -0.46 16.79
N TYR A 94 -4.88 0.57 17.14
CA TYR A 94 -6.31 0.44 17.39
C TYR A 94 -7.04 0.10 16.08
N PRO A 95 -8.21 -0.59 16.11
CA PRO A 95 -8.96 -0.88 14.90
C PRO A 95 -9.41 0.40 14.21
N HIS A 96 -9.19 0.50 12.90
CA HIS A 96 -9.57 1.68 12.12
C HIS A 96 -10.01 1.32 10.71
N SER A 97 -10.62 2.28 10.02
CA SER A 97 -11.13 2.04 8.68
C SER A 97 -10.03 2.05 7.62
N PHE A 98 -10.20 1.20 6.61
CA PHE A 98 -9.36 1.20 5.41
C PHE A 98 -10.25 0.93 4.19
N TRP A 99 -9.70 1.09 3.00
CA TRP A 99 -10.46 0.98 1.76
C TRP A 99 -9.88 -0.12 0.88
N THR A 100 -10.67 -1.14 0.57
CA THR A 100 -10.32 -2.18 -0.41
C THR A 100 -10.72 -1.74 -1.81
N VAL A 101 -9.96 -2.21 -2.80
CA VAL A 101 -10.14 -1.84 -4.21
C VAL A 101 -10.26 -3.12 -5.03
N ALA A 102 -11.37 -3.25 -5.75
CA ALA A 102 -11.64 -4.38 -6.64
C ALA A 102 -12.18 -3.87 -7.98
N GLY A 103 -11.40 -4.01 -9.05
CA GLY A 103 -11.63 -3.34 -10.33
C GLY A 103 -11.65 -1.83 -10.15
N SER A 104 -12.83 -1.24 -10.36
CA SER A 104 -13.12 0.18 -10.16
C SER A 104 -13.90 0.48 -8.89
N ASP A 105 -14.29 -0.55 -8.13
CA ASP A 105 -15.10 -0.40 -6.93
C ASP A 105 -14.20 -0.21 -5.71
N VAL A 106 -14.52 0.79 -4.89
CA VAL A 106 -13.87 1.07 -3.61
C VAL A 106 -14.83 0.74 -2.49
N SER A 107 -14.43 -0.13 -1.57
CA SER A 107 -15.21 -0.51 -0.39
C SER A 107 -14.51 -0.02 0.86
N ARG A 108 -15.22 0.74 1.71
CA ARG A 108 -14.71 1.07 3.04
C ARG A 108 -14.96 -0.11 3.97
N GLU A 109 -13.89 -0.69 4.49
CA GLU A 109 -13.93 -1.67 5.55
C GLU A 109 -13.95 -0.94 6.89
N LEU A 110 -14.97 -1.25 7.68
CA LEU A 110 -15.16 -0.69 9.02
C LEU A 110 -14.89 -1.79 10.05
N PRO A 111 -14.16 -1.52 11.14
CA PRO A 111 -14.09 -2.44 12.26
C PRO A 111 -15.49 -2.76 12.79
N GLU A 112 -15.75 -4.03 13.13
CA GLU A 112 -17.04 -4.48 13.67
C GLU A 112 -17.33 -3.83 15.03
N ASP A 113 -16.27 -3.64 15.82
CA ASP A 113 -16.24 -2.88 17.06
C ASP A 113 -14.81 -2.38 17.34
N MET A 114 -14.65 -1.60 18.42
CA MET A 114 -13.34 -1.10 18.84
C MET A 114 -12.59 -2.07 19.76
N SER A 115 -13.12 -3.27 20.03
CA SER A 115 -12.43 -4.32 20.79
C SER A 115 -11.59 -5.17 19.86
N GLY A 116 -10.36 -4.71 19.63
CA GLY A 116 -9.40 -5.45 18.82
C GLY A 116 -8.13 -4.65 18.58
N VAL A 117 -7.46 -5.03 17.50
CA VAL A 117 -6.30 -4.33 16.94
C VAL A 117 -6.43 -4.22 15.43
N HIS A 118 -5.90 -3.16 14.85
CA HIS A 118 -5.44 -3.23 13.48
C HIS A 118 -4.06 -3.88 13.50
N MET A 119 -3.96 -5.12 13.00
CA MET A 119 -2.73 -5.90 13.01
C MET A 119 -2.05 -5.74 11.66
N MET A 120 -0.81 -5.26 11.68
CA MET A 120 -0.02 -4.99 10.49
C MET A 120 1.33 -5.68 10.56
N PHE A 121 1.94 -5.89 9.41
CA PHE A 121 3.35 -6.25 9.33
C PHE A 121 3.98 -5.83 8.01
N SER A 122 5.28 -5.51 8.06
CA SER A 122 6.10 -5.28 6.86
C SER A 122 7.03 -6.47 6.63
N LEU A 123 7.28 -6.79 5.36
CA LEU A 123 8.20 -7.84 4.91
C LEU A 123 9.30 -7.26 4.04
N TRP A 124 10.55 -7.61 4.32
CA TRP A 124 11.68 -7.21 3.51
C TRP A 124 12.77 -8.28 3.45
N ASP A 125 13.65 -8.14 2.45
CA ASP A 125 14.90 -8.87 2.42
C ASP A 125 15.91 -8.26 3.39
N PRO A 126 16.35 -8.98 4.44
CA PRO A 126 17.35 -8.45 5.37
C PRO A 126 18.74 -8.30 4.75
N GLU A 127 19.02 -8.90 3.59
CA GLU A 127 20.33 -8.77 2.93
C GLU A 127 20.46 -7.45 2.15
N THR A 128 19.40 -7.04 1.44
CA THR A 128 19.39 -5.83 0.61
C THR A 128 18.57 -4.67 1.18
N ASP A 129 17.88 -4.89 2.31
CA ASP A 129 16.96 -3.95 2.93
C ASP A 129 15.76 -3.58 2.01
N THR A 130 15.41 -4.47 1.08
CA THR A 130 14.36 -4.25 0.08
C THR A 130 13.01 -4.75 0.60
N VAL A 131 12.06 -3.83 0.82
CA VAL A 131 10.65 -4.18 1.04
C VAL A 131 10.11 -4.92 -0.17
N LEU A 132 9.24 -5.92 0.04
CA LEU A 132 8.70 -6.78 -1.01
C LEU A 132 7.22 -6.44 -1.31
N PRO A 133 6.94 -5.41 -2.13
CA PRO A 133 5.58 -4.97 -2.44
C PRO A 133 4.93 -5.88 -3.48
N ALA A 134 4.52 -7.05 -3.04
CA ALA A 134 3.73 -7.98 -3.84
C ALA A 134 2.79 -8.78 -2.95
N ASN A 135 1.64 -9.15 -3.51
CA ASN A 135 0.70 -10.01 -2.81
C ASN A 135 1.26 -11.42 -2.72
N ILE A 136 1.50 -11.87 -1.49
CA ILE A 136 1.90 -13.24 -1.20
C ILE A 136 0.74 -14.08 -0.65
N GLY A 137 -0.42 -13.46 -0.38
CA GLY A 137 -1.55 -14.15 0.23
C GLY A 137 -1.27 -14.61 1.65
N ALA A 138 -0.57 -13.79 2.45
CA ALA A 138 -0.26 -14.12 3.83
C ALA A 138 -1.54 -14.27 4.68
N SER A 139 -1.51 -15.23 5.61
CA SER A 139 -2.61 -15.48 6.55
C SER A 139 -2.16 -15.29 7.99
N ILE A 140 -3.06 -14.76 8.80
CA ILE A 140 -2.88 -14.50 10.23
C ILE A 140 -3.80 -15.46 10.98
N GLU A 141 -3.23 -16.22 11.91
CA GLU A 141 -3.95 -17.03 12.89
C GLU A 141 -3.69 -16.47 14.29
N VAL A 142 -4.75 -16.25 15.07
CA VAL A 142 -4.64 -15.67 16.42
C VAL A 142 -5.15 -16.65 17.45
N PHE A 143 -4.38 -16.81 18.53
CA PHE A 143 -4.61 -17.74 19.61
C PHE A 143 -4.68 -17.04 20.96
N TYR A 144 -5.59 -17.50 21.81
CA TYR A 144 -5.75 -17.06 23.19
C TYR A 144 -5.89 -18.27 24.11
N GLU A 145 -5.08 -18.33 25.18
CA GLU A 145 -5.00 -19.50 26.08
C GLU A 145 -4.79 -20.86 25.36
N GLY A 146 -4.16 -20.84 24.18
CA GLY A 146 -3.90 -22.02 23.34
C GLY A 146 -5.08 -22.47 22.47
N GLU A 147 -6.17 -21.71 22.42
CA GLU A 147 -7.29 -21.92 21.50
C GLU A 147 -7.25 -20.87 20.38
N ARG A 148 -7.46 -21.29 19.13
CA ARG A 148 -7.52 -20.37 17.99
C ARG A 148 -8.82 -19.58 18.04
N VAL A 149 -8.71 -18.26 18.15
CA VAL A 149 -9.83 -17.33 18.28
C VAL A 149 -10.14 -16.59 16.97
N ASP A 150 -9.17 -16.42 16.08
CA ASP A 150 -9.36 -15.79 14.77
C ASP A 150 -8.46 -16.46 13.70
N GLN A 151 -8.88 -16.38 12.43
CA GLN A 151 -8.09 -16.76 11.26
C GLN A 151 -8.58 -15.95 10.06
N ARG A 152 -7.65 -15.34 9.31
CA ARG A 152 -7.96 -14.57 8.12
C ARG A 152 -6.75 -14.37 7.22
N ASP A 153 -6.99 -13.94 5.98
CA ASP A 153 -5.94 -13.53 5.07
C ASP A 153 -5.70 -12.02 5.17
N SER A 154 -4.44 -11.58 5.34
CA SER A 154 -4.08 -10.17 5.47
C SER A 154 -4.13 -9.43 4.14
N TRP A 155 -4.71 -8.24 4.08
CA TRP A 155 -4.68 -7.41 2.87
C TRP A 155 -3.27 -6.89 2.60
N SER A 156 -2.86 -6.82 1.33
CA SER A 156 -1.79 -5.88 0.94
C SER A 156 -2.34 -4.47 1.10
N MET A 157 -1.54 -3.55 1.65
CA MET A 157 -1.97 -2.19 1.96
C MET A 157 -0.89 -1.16 1.63
N ILE A 158 -1.32 0.07 1.36
CA ILE A 158 -0.45 1.25 1.35
C ILE A 158 -0.95 2.32 2.31
N SER A 159 -0.02 2.93 3.05
CA SER A 159 -0.25 4.14 3.83
C SER A 159 0.89 5.14 3.61
N GLN A 160 0.62 6.41 3.93
CA GLN A 160 1.64 7.46 3.82
C GLN A 160 2.79 7.21 4.79
N GLU A 161 2.44 6.78 6.00
CA GLU A 161 3.31 6.64 7.15
C GLU A 161 4.15 5.36 7.12
N MET A 162 3.58 4.24 6.66
CA MET A 162 4.26 2.92 6.65
C MET A 162 4.67 2.45 5.26
N GLY A 163 4.17 3.09 4.19
CA GLY A 163 4.39 2.63 2.83
C GLY A 163 3.62 1.34 2.58
N PHE A 164 4.20 0.41 1.83
CA PHE A 164 3.63 -0.91 1.58
C PHE A 164 3.78 -1.82 2.80
N HIS A 165 2.68 -2.43 3.23
CA HIS A 165 2.62 -3.37 4.35
C HIS A 165 1.43 -4.32 4.15
N PHE A 166 1.27 -5.26 5.08
CA PHE A 166 0.09 -6.11 5.16
C PHE A 166 -0.70 -5.79 6.42
N GLY A 167 -2.01 -5.98 6.40
CA GLY A 167 -2.81 -5.84 7.61
C GLY A 167 -4.28 -6.20 7.49
N ASP A 168 -4.94 -6.30 8.64
CA ASP A 168 -6.40 -6.36 8.79
C ASP A 168 -6.82 -6.04 10.24
N ASN A 169 -8.10 -5.72 10.45
CA ASN A 169 -8.69 -5.54 11.77
C ASN A 169 -9.03 -6.89 12.42
N VAL A 170 -8.41 -7.21 13.55
CA VAL A 170 -8.66 -8.43 14.32
C VAL A 170 -9.39 -8.10 15.62
N SER A 171 -10.57 -8.69 15.83
CA SER A 171 -11.34 -8.53 17.07
C SER A 171 -10.75 -9.35 18.21
N LEU A 172 -10.63 -8.74 19.39
CA LEU A 172 -10.07 -9.35 20.60
C LEU A 172 -11.02 -9.12 21.78
N GLU A 173 -11.64 -10.19 22.27
CA GLU A 173 -12.72 -10.10 23.27
C GLU A 173 -12.21 -9.94 24.72
N GLU A 174 -11.04 -10.47 25.05
CA GLU A 174 -10.55 -10.63 26.43
C GLU A 174 -9.21 -9.93 26.63
N ASP A 175 -8.97 -9.38 27.81
CA ASP A 175 -7.64 -8.86 28.17
C ASP A 175 -6.69 -10.04 28.46
N GLY A 176 -5.48 -10.00 27.90
CA GLY A 176 -4.44 -10.99 28.17
C GLY A 176 -3.40 -11.10 27.07
N THR A 177 -2.65 -12.21 27.09
CA THR A 177 -1.60 -12.48 26.10
C THR A 177 -2.17 -13.26 24.92
N TYR A 178 -1.94 -12.74 23.72
CA TYR A 178 -2.28 -13.38 22.46
C TYR A 178 -1.02 -13.87 21.76
N GLU A 179 -1.10 -15.06 21.16
CA GLU A 179 -0.09 -15.60 20.25
C GLU A 179 -0.63 -15.47 18.82
N VAL A 180 0.21 -14.98 17.92
CA VAL A 180 -0.10 -14.79 16.50
C VAL A 180 0.85 -15.65 15.70
N GLU A 181 0.30 -16.46 14.79
CA GLU A 181 1.06 -17.14 13.75
C GLU A 181 0.77 -16.46 12.41
N VAL A 182 1.81 -16.14 11.65
CA VAL A 182 1.73 -15.58 10.31
C VAL A 182 2.32 -16.59 9.34
N ASP A 183 1.49 -17.08 8.42
CA ASP A 183 1.92 -17.91 7.30
C ASP A 183 2.21 -17.04 6.08
N LEU A 184 3.39 -17.24 5.51
CA LEU A 184 3.95 -16.49 4.40
C LEU A 184 4.16 -17.46 3.22
N PRO A 185 3.25 -17.50 2.25
CA PRO A 185 3.45 -18.28 1.04
C PRO A 185 4.60 -17.73 0.19
N ALA A 186 5.09 -18.57 -0.73
CA ALA A 186 6.08 -18.15 -1.72
C ALA A 186 5.68 -16.87 -2.49
N LEU A 187 6.66 -16.00 -2.74
CA LEU A 187 6.45 -14.73 -3.44
C LEU A 187 5.99 -14.97 -4.89
N SER A 188 4.88 -14.33 -5.27
CA SER A 188 4.28 -14.50 -6.60
C SER A 188 4.91 -13.60 -7.67
N ALA A 189 5.52 -12.48 -7.28
CA ALA A 189 6.17 -11.55 -8.18
C ALA A 189 7.52 -12.09 -8.69
N ARG A 190 7.90 -11.69 -9.90
CA ARG A 190 9.23 -11.96 -10.42
C ARG A 190 10.26 -11.23 -9.57
N THR A 191 11.32 -11.93 -9.18
CA THR A 191 12.47 -11.33 -8.51
C THR A 191 13.69 -11.29 -9.42
N THR A 192 14.47 -10.24 -9.31
CA THR A 192 15.71 -10.04 -10.09
C THR A 192 16.83 -9.49 -9.21
N GLY A 193 18.05 -9.44 -9.77
CA GLY A 193 19.20 -8.93 -9.04
C GLY A 193 19.59 -9.87 -7.91
N ASP A 194 19.86 -9.33 -6.72
CA ASP A 194 20.23 -10.11 -5.53
C ASP A 194 19.03 -10.87 -4.93
N LEU A 195 17.80 -10.61 -5.42
CA LEU A 195 16.58 -11.31 -5.04
C LEU A 195 16.26 -12.51 -5.96
N GLU A 196 17.00 -12.69 -7.08
CA GLU A 196 16.68 -13.69 -8.11
C GLU A 196 16.67 -15.12 -7.55
N GLY A 197 15.54 -15.80 -7.70
CA GLY A 197 15.39 -17.21 -7.29
C GLY A 197 15.26 -17.44 -5.78
N ARG A 198 15.01 -16.38 -5.01
CA ARG A 198 14.73 -16.39 -3.57
C ARG A 198 13.22 -16.27 -3.30
N PHE A 199 12.82 -16.47 -2.06
CA PHE A 199 11.43 -16.36 -1.57
C PHE A 199 10.49 -17.40 -2.17
N THR A 200 11.03 -18.60 -2.45
CA THR A 200 10.31 -19.67 -3.16
C THR A 200 9.66 -20.72 -2.27
N ASP A 201 9.97 -20.69 -0.97
CA ASP A 201 9.45 -21.62 0.03
C ASP A 201 8.39 -20.91 0.91
N ASP A 202 7.46 -21.70 1.44
CA ASP A 202 6.48 -21.22 2.42
C ASP A 202 7.14 -21.15 3.81
N GLU A 203 6.91 -20.05 4.54
CA GLU A 203 7.47 -19.81 5.87
C GLU A 203 6.34 -19.53 6.88
N THR A 204 6.56 -19.86 8.15
CA THR A 204 5.64 -19.52 9.25
C THR A 204 6.43 -18.90 10.38
N VAL A 205 5.94 -17.78 10.92
CA VAL A 205 6.56 -17.07 12.04
C VAL A 205 5.52 -16.78 13.11
N SER A 206 5.92 -16.80 14.37
CA SER A 206 5.01 -16.50 15.48
C SER A 206 5.56 -15.42 16.41
N PHE A 207 4.64 -14.65 16.99
CA PHE A 207 4.93 -13.62 17.98
C PHE A 207 3.81 -13.52 19.01
N GLU A 208 4.11 -12.89 20.14
CA GLU A 208 3.16 -12.68 21.23
C GLU A 208 3.03 -11.18 21.54
N PHE A 209 1.86 -10.76 21.99
CA PHE A 209 1.65 -9.42 22.56
C PHE A 209 0.64 -9.45 23.70
N GLU A 210 0.71 -8.45 24.58
CA GLU A 210 -0.25 -8.23 25.65
C GLU A 210 -1.31 -7.23 25.20
N TYR A 211 -2.58 -7.65 25.24
CA TYR A 211 -3.73 -6.80 24.98
C TYR A 211 -4.40 -6.46 26.31
N ASP A 212 -4.20 -5.23 26.78
CA ASP A 212 -4.75 -4.74 28.04
C ASP A 212 -5.14 -3.25 27.93
N GLN A 213 -5.48 -2.61 29.05
CA GLN A 213 -5.80 -1.17 29.03
C GLN A 213 -4.58 -0.31 28.67
N ALA A 214 -3.37 -0.70 29.08
CA ALA A 214 -2.17 0.09 28.79
C ALA A 214 -1.87 0.09 27.29
N PHE A 215 -1.97 -1.07 26.64
CA PHE A 215 -1.89 -1.17 25.19
C PHE A 215 -2.87 -0.21 24.49
N ARG A 216 -4.16 -0.24 24.90
CA ARG A 216 -5.21 0.60 24.28
C ARG A 216 -4.95 2.09 24.50
N ASP A 217 -4.45 2.47 25.67
CA ASP A 217 -4.10 3.86 25.97
C ASP A 217 -2.93 4.32 25.08
N ASP A 218 -1.92 3.47 24.87
CA ASP A 218 -0.74 3.78 24.05
C ASP A 218 -1.09 3.97 22.56
N VAL A 219 -1.89 3.07 21.98
CA VAL A 219 -2.25 3.16 20.54
C VAL A 219 -3.34 4.18 20.22
N SER A 220 -4.02 4.75 21.23
CA SER A 220 -5.08 5.75 20.99
C SER A 220 -4.61 7.20 21.06
N ASP A 221 -3.34 7.45 21.44
CA ASP A 221 -2.74 8.78 21.48
C ASP A 221 -2.21 9.20 20.10
N VAL A 222 -3.09 9.77 19.28
CA VAL A 222 -2.72 10.24 17.93
C VAL A 222 -2.31 11.69 17.85
N THR A 223 -1.45 11.96 16.87
CA THR A 223 -1.02 13.32 16.55
C THR A 223 -1.93 13.93 15.51
N TRP A 224 -2.72 14.91 15.92
CA TRP A 224 -3.60 15.67 15.02
C TRP A 224 -2.82 16.62 14.13
N ILE A 225 -3.25 16.70 12.86
CA ILE A 225 -2.77 17.71 11.91
C ILE A 225 -3.58 18.99 12.06
N ASP A 226 -3.00 20.15 11.73
CA ASP A 226 -3.74 21.41 11.74
C ASP A 226 -4.93 21.33 10.77
N GLU A 227 -6.13 21.70 11.24
CA GLU A 227 -7.40 21.55 10.49
C GLU A 227 -7.40 22.27 9.13
N ASP A 228 -6.58 23.31 8.94
CA ASP A 228 -6.46 24.01 7.66
C ASP A 228 -5.62 23.28 6.62
N GLU A 229 -4.90 22.22 6.98
CA GLU A 229 -4.16 21.34 6.07
C GLU A 229 -4.97 20.10 5.65
N TRP A 230 -6.08 19.81 6.32
CA TRP A 230 -6.87 18.60 6.05
C TRP A 230 -7.42 18.61 4.63
N GLY A 231 -7.11 17.56 3.86
CA GLY A 231 -7.54 17.45 2.46
C GLY A 231 -6.67 18.20 1.46
N ASP A 232 -5.63 18.92 1.92
CA ASP A 232 -4.67 19.52 1.01
C ASP A 232 -3.88 18.44 0.28
N ARG A 233 -3.57 18.71 -1.00
CA ARG A 233 -2.70 17.83 -1.80
C ARG A 233 -1.31 17.78 -1.17
N GLY A 234 -0.94 16.61 -0.68
CA GLY A 234 0.27 16.37 0.09
C GLY A 234 0.22 15.01 0.74
N ALA A 235 1.32 14.59 1.37
CA ALA A 235 1.36 13.41 2.21
C ALA A 235 2.10 13.72 3.50
N LEU A 236 1.73 13.01 4.56
CA LEU A 236 2.52 12.91 5.77
C LEU A 236 3.89 12.32 5.45
N GLU A 237 4.92 12.84 6.12
CA GLU A 237 6.23 12.23 6.10
C GLU A 237 6.16 10.78 6.62
N PRO A 238 6.95 9.85 6.06
CA PRO A 238 7.11 8.51 6.61
C PRO A 238 7.42 8.54 8.11
N MET A 239 6.92 7.57 8.84
CA MET A 239 7.23 7.48 10.27
C MET A 239 8.71 7.14 10.46
N ASP A 240 9.32 7.75 11.47
CA ASP A 240 10.66 7.38 11.87
C ASP A 240 10.61 6.03 12.59
N HIS A 241 11.16 5.00 11.93
CA HIS A 241 11.18 3.64 12.47
C HIS A 241 12.37 3.40 13.43
N GLY A 242 13.21 4.40 13.72
CA GLY A 242 14.38 4.19 14.59
C GLY A 242 14.90 5.43 15.30
N GLY A 243 14.51 5.60 16.58
CA GLY A 243 15.15 6.57 17.47
C GLY A 243 14.40 6.83 18.77
N HIS A 244 14.43 5.89 19.71
CA HIS A 244 14.21 6.24 21.11
C HIS A 244 15.32 7.20 21.55
N ASP A 245 15.02 8.50 21.62
CA ASP A 245 15.76 9.40 22.50
C ASP A 245 14.89 9.87 23.65
N GLU A 246 15.40 9.52 24.82
CA GLU A 246 14.95 9.82 26.16
C GLU A 246 14.54 11.28 26.33
N HIS A 247 13.55 11.48 27.20
CA HIS A 247 13.25 12.72 27.92
C HIS A 247 14.48 13.63 28.14
N GLY A 248 14.66 14.61 27.27
CA GLY A 248 15.58 15.72 27.45
C GLY A 248 14.83 16.97 27.87
N GLU A 249 14.86 17.28 29.16
CA GLU A 249 14.34 18.53 29.73
C GLU A 249 14.84 19.74 28.90
N HIS A 250 13.91 20.55 28.38
CA HIS A 250 14.22 21.85 27.78
C HIS A 250 14.68 22.84 28.86
N ASP A 251 15.96 22.77 29.25
CA ASP A 251 16.65 23.83 29.97
C ASP A 251 17.47 24.71 29.00
N GLU A 252 17.04 25.96 28.92
CA GLU A 252 17.83 27.20 28.71
C GLU A 252 18.90 27.24 27.60
N HIS A 253 18.59 27.96 26.50
CA HIS A 253 19.60 28.46 25.58
C HIS A 253 20.47 29.56 26.21
N GLY A 254 21.70 29.18 26.56
CA GLY A 254 22.86 30.05 26.77
C GLY A 254 23.90 29.86 25.66
N GLU A 255 24.49 30.96 25.21
CA GLU A 255 25.31 31.07 24.00
C GLU A 255 26.68 30.34 24.01
N HIS A 256 27.18 30.09 22.78
CA HIS A 256 28.58 30.08 22.30
C HIS A 256 29.43 28.80 22.30
N GLY A 257 30.07 28.54 21.13
CA GLY A 257 31.49 28.17 21.07
C GLY A 257 31.89 27.11 20.03
N ASN A 258 32.60 27.52 18.96
CA ASN A 258 33.41 26.69 18.06
C ASN A 258 34.26 25.65 18.80
N HIS A 259 34.46 24.45 18.21
CA HIS A 259 35.75 23.75 18.23
C HIS A 259 35.84 22.67 17.12
N ASP A 260 36.94 22.70 16.37
CA ASP A 260 37.43 21.64 15.46
C ASP A 260 37.87 20.40 16.26
N ASP A 261 37.70 19.18 15.71
CA ASP A 261 38.77 18.18 15.46
C ASP A 261 38.26 16.71 15.33
N GLU A 262 38.87 16.03 14.35
CA GLU A 262 39.24 14.60 14.27
C GLU A 262 38.21 13.49 13.96
N HIS A 263 38.44 12.87 12.78
CA HIS A 263 37.93 11.60 12.32
C HIS A 263 38.33 10.42 13.23
N GLY A 264 37.34 9.62 13.61
CA GLY A 264 37.52 8.26 14.13
C GLY A 264 36.58 7.33 13.37
N GLU A 265 37.15 6.50 12.50
CA GLU A 265 36.45 5.38 11.87
C GLU A 265 36.03 4.37 12.93
N HIS A 266 34.74 4.11 13.03
CA HIS A 266 34.17 3.05 13.84
C HIS A 266 33.16 2.29 12.99
N GLU A 267 33.63 1.19 12.39
CA GLU A 267 32.78 0.09 11.95
C GLU A 267 32.05 -0.46 13.18
N HIS A 268 30.74 -0.23 13.25
CA HIS A 268 29.84 -0.92 14.16
C HIS A 268 28.82 -1.68 13.32
N GLY A 269 29.07 -2.98 13.15
CA GLY A 269 28.01 -3.94 12.90
C GLY A 269 27.27 -4.17 14.21
N GLU A 270 26.29 -3.32 14.47
CA GLU A 270 25.23 -3.56 15.45
C GLU A 270 23.98 -3.82 14.60
N HIS A 271 23.46 -5.05 14.67
CA HIS A 271 22.18 -5.37 14.05
C HIS A 271 21.13 -4.53 14.78
N ASP A 272 20.66 -3.48 14.13
CA ASP A 272 19.68 -2.57 14.70
C ASP A 272 18.33 -3.29 14.71
N HIS A 273 17.95 -3.83 15.87
CA HIS A 273 16.73 -4.62 16.04
C HIS A 273 15.44 -3.79 15.79
N HIS A 274 15.58 -2.48 15.62
CA HIS A 274 14.49 -1.53 15.40
C HIS A 274 14.40 -1.02 13.96
N HIS A 275 15.35 -1.32 13.08
CA HIS A 275 15.27 -0.84 11.70
C HIS A 275 14.19 -1.56 10.91
N VAL A 276 13.18 -0.81 10.47
CA VAL A 276 12.15 -1.26 9.52
C VAL A 276 12.30 -0.39 8.26
N PRO A 277 12.68 -0.96 7.10
CA PRO A 277 12.82 -0.19 5.89
C PRO A 277 11.46 0.32 5.43
N TYR A 278 11.42 1.60 5.07
CA TYR A 278 10.27 2.19 4.41
C TYR A 278 10.31 1.82 2.92
N SER A 279 9.16 1.49 2.32
CA SER A 279 9.06 0.96 0.95
C SER A 279 9.30 2.01 -0.15
N GLN A 280 10.14 3.00 0.07
CA GLN A 280 10.32 4.12 -0.84
C GLN A 280 11.13 3.72 -2.07
N LEU A 281 10.58 3.98 -3.25
CA LEU A 281 11.28 3.75 -4.51
C LEU A 281 12.44 4.73 -4.73
N PRO A 282 13.48 4.33 -5.48
CA PRO A 282 14.62 5.20 -5.78
C PRO A 282 14.23 6.53 -6.44
N ALA A 283 15.12 7.53 -6.29
CA ALA A 283 15.01 8.81 -6.99
C ALA A 283 15.04 8.64 -8.52
N VAL A 284 14.54 9.62 -9.26
CA VAL A 284 14.44 9.56 -10.73
C VAL A 284 15.83 9.37 -11.36
N ASP A 285 16.83 10.06 -10.83
CA ASP A 285 18.22 10.02 -11.31
C ASP A 285 18.99 8.73 -10.91
N ALA A 286 18.42 7.90 -10.04
CA ALA A 286 18.98 6.60 -9.70
C ALA A 286 18.70 5.54 -10.78
N PHE A 287 17.68 5.74 -11.63
CA PHE A 287 17.36 4.80 -12.69
C PHE A 287 18.30 4.99 -13.89
N PRO A 288 19.01 3.93 -14.33
CA PRO A 288 19.84 4.03 -15.52
C PRO A 288 19.00 4.04 -16.80
N GLY A 289 19.69 4.17 -17.93
CA GLY A 289 19.08 4.11 -19.25
C GLY A 289 18.58 5.45 -19.76
N THR A 290 17.67 5.40 -20.72
CA THR A 290 17.09 6.57 -21.36
C THR A 290 15.70 6.83 -20.80
N LEU A 291 15.55 7.93 -20.05
CA LEU A 291 14.25 8.33 -19.49
C LEU A 291 13.31 8.75 -20.62
N LEU A 292 12.11 8.18 -20.65
CA LEU A 292 11.08 8.56 -21.61
C LEU A 292 10.38 9.83 -21.14
N VAL A 293 10.06 10.72 -22.08
CA VAL A 293 9.44 12.02 -21.81
C VAL A 293 8.09 12.12 -22.50
N GLU A 294 7.19 12.97 -21.99
CA GLU A 294 5.89 13.20 -22.65
C GLU A 294 6.09 13.72 -24.08
N ALA A 295 5.22 13.28 -25.00
CA ALA A 295 5.37 13.55 -26.43
C ALA A 295 5.29 15.05 -26.81
N ASP A 296 4.66 15.88 -25.97
CA ASP A 296 4.49 17.32 -26.18
C ASP A 296 5.35 18.21 -25.25
N GLY A 297 6.22 17.60 -24.44
CA GLY A 297 7.04 18.28 -23.45
C GLY A 297 8.13 19.21 -24.04
N ASN A 298 8.52 20.25 -23.29
CA ASN A 298 9.53 21.25 -23.68
C ASN A 298 10.98 20.72 -23.76
N GLY A 299 11.20 19.40 -23.67
CA GLY A 299 12.46 18.72 -23.97
C GLY A 299 13.46 18.58 -22.81
N GLU A 300 13.13 19.03 -21.60
CA GLU A 300 13.95 18.73 -20.41
C GLU A 300 13.43 17.43 -19.78
N PRO A 301 14.27 16.41 -19.52
CA PRO A 301 13.85 15.20 -18.83
C PRO A 301 13.46 15.52 -17.37
N PRO A 302 12.47 14.82 -16.80
CA PRO A 302 12.10 14.99 -15.40
C PRO A 302 13.29 14.66 -14.49
N ALA A 303 13.51 15.50 -13.48
CA ALA A 303 14.58 15.33 -12.49
C ALA A 303 14.03 14.86 -11.14
N GLU A 304 12.81 15.28 -10.81
CA GLU A 304 12.13 14.96 -9.55
C GLU A 304 10.83 14.20 -9.81
N THR A 305 10.27 13.57 -8.76
CA THR A 305 9.00 12.81 -8.87
C THR A 305 7.84 13.72 -9.27
N ASP A 306 7.88 15.00 -8.87
CA ASP A 306 6.86 16.00 -9.23
C ASP A 306 6.81 16.32 -10.73
N ASP A 307 7.93 16.15 -11.42
CA ASP A 307 8.04 16.41 -12.86
C ASP A 307 7.64 15.18 -13.71
N LEU A 308 7.41 14.02 -13.10
CA LEU A 308 7.03 12.80 -13.81
C LEU A 308 5.61 12.91 -14.41
N PRO A 309 5.37 12.25 -15.56
CA PRO A 309 4.03 12.05 -16.10
C PRO A 309 3.07 11.49 -15.05
N ARG A 310 1.80 11.94 -15.10
CA ARG A 310 0.78 11.61 -14.09
C ARG A 310 -0.39 10.85 -14.69
N SER A 311 -0.92 9.89 -13.93
CA SER A 311 -2.21 9.25 -14.22
C SER A 311 -2.89 8.88 -12.91
N GLY A 312 -4.15 9.27 -12.70
CA GLY A 312 -4.84 9.06 -11.42
C GLY A 312 -4.08 9.59 -10.19
N ASP A 313 -3.32 10.68 -10.35
CA ASP A 313 -2.38 11.28 -9.39
C ASP A 313 -1.06 10.49 -9.16
N ALA A 314 -0.94 9.24 -9.63
CA ALA A 314 0.32 8.49 -9.59
C ALA A 314 1.38 9.14 -10.47
N ALA A 315 2.61 9.25 -9.97
CA ALA A 315 3.78 9.56 -10.78
C ALA A 315 4.26 8.30 -11.49
N VAL A 316 4.57 8.40 -12.78
CA VAL A 316 5.01 7.25 -13.58
C VAL A 316 6.38 7.52 -14.17
N LEU A 317 7.40 6.87 -13.61
CA LEU A 317 8.75 6.84 -14.19
C LEU A 317 8.80 5.75 -15.26
N ALA A 318 9.31 6.05 -16.44
CA ALA A 318 9.55 5.06 -17.49
C ALA A 318 10.92 5.26 -18.13
N THR A 319 11.78 4.24 -18.08
CA THR A 319 13.13 4.28 -18.67
C THR A 319 13.34 3.08 -19.60
N LEU A 320 14.13 3.29 -20.66
CA LEU A 320 14.64 2.22 -21.51
C LEU A 320 16.08 1.89 -21.10
N LEU A 321 16.26 0.71 -20.53
CA LEU A 321 17.58 0.16 -20.26
C LEU A 321 18.19 -0.42 -21.54
N GLU A 322 19.50 -0.29 -21.65
CA GLU A 322 20.25 -0.80 -22.80
C GLU A 322 20.17 -2.33 -22.90
N SER A 323 20.45 -2.85 -24.10
CA SER A 323 20.31 -4.29 -24.40
C SER A 323 21.28 -5.22 -23.67
N ASP A 324 22.30 -4.65 -23.02
CA ASP A 324 23.23 -5.38 -22.15
C ASP A 324 22.83 -5.34 -20.67
N SER A 325 21.71 -4.70 -20.33
CA SER A 325 21.10 -4.79 -19.00
C SER A 325 20.76 -6.23 -18.65
N ARG A 326 20.91 -6.59 -17.36
CA ARG A 326 20.53 -7.91 -16.84
C ARG A 326 19.02 -8.20 -16.93
N LEU A 327 18.20 -7.17 -17.08
CA LEU A 327 16.75 -7.28 -17.24
C LEU A 327 16.33 -7.47 -18.71
N ALA A 328 17.22 -7.15 -19.66
CA ALA A 328 16.93 -7.23 -21.08
C ALA A 328 17.15 -8.66 -21.61
N GLU A 329 16.13 -9.25 -22.21
CA GLU A 329 16.20 -10.56 -22.86
C GLU A 329 16.35 -10.45 -24.39
N ASP A 330 15.55 -9.57 -25.01
CA ASP A 330 15.57 -9.28 -26.45
C ASP A 330 15.35 -7.79 -26.74
N GLY A 331 16.43 -7.09 -27.13
CA GLY A 331 16.39 -5.65 -27.34
C GLY A 331 16.63 -4.87 -26.05
N ARG A 332 15.94 -3.74 -25.88
CA ARG A 332 16.04 -2.86 -24.69
C ARG A 332 14.97 -3.23 -23.67
N TYR A 333 15.19 -2.99 -22.39
CA TYR A 333 14.18 -3.26 -21.37
C TYR A 333 13.43 -1.99 -21.01
N LEU A 334 12.11 -1.99 -21.19
CA LEU A 334 11.25 -0.94 -20.67
C LEU A 334 10.97 -1.23 -19.20
N LEU A 335 11.41 -0.33 -18.33
CA LEU A 335 11.11 -0.32 -16.91
C LEU A 335 10.13 0.82 -16.63
N VAL A 336 8.97 0.47 -16.05
CA VAL A 336 7.92 1.41 -15.63
C VAL A 336 7.71 1.28 -14.12
N SER A 337 7.90 2.36 -13.38
CA SER A 337 7.84 2.35 -11.92
C SER A 337 6.80 3.38 -11.42
N PRO A 338 5.51 2.99 -11.38
CA PRO A 338 4.43 3.82 -10.86
C PRO A 338 4.56 3.96 -9.34
N ARG A 339 4.39 5.20 -8.85
CA ARG A 339 4.67 5.56 -7.46
C ARG A 339 3.77 6.68 -6.96
N THR A 340 3.59 6.75 -5.64
CA THR A 340 2.89 7.90 -5.03
C THR A 340 3.67 9.21 -5.26
N PRO A 341 2.98 10.36 -5.43
CA PRO A 341 3.60 11.65 -5.72
C PRO A 341 4.71 12.08 -4.76
N TYR A 342 4.49 11.85 -3.47
CA TYR A 342 5.25 12.50 -2.40
C TYR A 342 6.26 11.55 -1.79
N ASN A 343 5.79 10.40 -1.29
CA ASN A 343 6.65 9.46 -0.56
C ASN A 343 7.28 8.39 -1.45
N ARG A 344 6.93 8.35 -2.75
CA ARG A 344 7.38 7.36 -3.74
C ARG A 344 7.10 5.91 -3.31
N VAL A 345 5.98 5.70 -2.61
CA VAL A 345 5.51 4.35 -2.28
C VAL A 345 5.12 3.64 -3.58
N PRO A 346 5.55 2.39 -3.81
CA PRO A 346 5.24 1.63 -5.01
C PRO A 346 3.73 1.37 -5.12
N LEU A 347 3.27 1.22 -6.36
CA LEU A 347 1.89 0.86 -6.67
C LEU A 347 1.84 -0.55 -7.27
N PRO A 348 1.83 -1.61 -6.43
CA PRO A 348 1.76 -3.00 -6.89
C PRO A 348 0.33 -3.39 -7.27
N GLU A 349 0.19 -4.61 -7.79
CA GLU A 349 -1.12 -5.19 -8.17
C GLU A 349 -1.88 -4.33 -9.20
N MET A 350 -1.14 -3.64 -10.06
CA MET A 350 -1.65 -2.97 -11.27
C MET A 350 -1.54 -3.91 -12.47
N SER A 351 -2.29 -3.61 -13.53
CA SER A 351 -2.05 -4.20 -14.84
C SER A 351 -1.75 -3.10 -15.85
N LEU A 352 -0.62 -3.25 -16.55
CA LEU A 352 -0.09 -2.28 -17.50
C LEU A 352 0.25 -3.01 -18.80
N ASN A 353 -0.07 -2.38 -19.93
CA ASN A 353 0.51 -2.78 -21.21
C ASN A 353 1.23 -1.60 -21.87
N ALA A 354 2.19 -1.91 -22.74
CA ALA A 354 2.87 -0.92 -23.55
C ALA A 354 2.65 -1.21 -25.04
N THR A 355 2.27 -0.19 -25.79
CA THR A 355 2.25 -0.20 -27.26
C THR A 355 3.33 0.74 -27.78
N VAL A 356 4.01 0.37 -28.86
CA VAL A 356 5.04 1.22 -29.49
C VAL A 356 4.65 1.53 -30.92
N GLU A 357 4.66 2.81 -31.29
CA GLU A 357 4.35 3.29 -32.63
C GLU A 357 5.51 4.12 -33.21
N ARG A 358 5.75 3.96 -34.51
CA ARG A 358 6.70 4.75 -35.30
C ARG A 358 5.97 5.36 -36.48
N ASP A 359 5.99 6.68 -36.60
CA ASP A 359 5.30 7.40 -37.68
C ASP A 359 3.81 7.03 -37.84
N GLY A 360 3.16 6.62 -36.74
CA GLY A 360 1.76 6.15 -36.72
C GLY A 360 1.54 4.71 -37.20
N GLU A 361 2.60 3.92 -37.35
CA GLU A 361 2.55 2.48 -37.59
C GLU A 361 3.02 1.72 -36.33
N THR A 362 2.27 0.70 -35.92
CA THR A 362 2.59 -0.13 -34.75
C THR A 362 3.88 -0.93 -34.98
N VAL A 363 4.85 -0.74 -34.10
CA VAL A 363 6.12 -1.50 -34.00
C VAL A 363 5.95 -2.68 -33.05
N HIS A 364 5.33 -2.44 -31.89
CA HIS A 364 4.92 -3.46 -30.93
C HIS A 364 3.44 -3.33 -30.65
N ASP A 365 2.72 -4.45 -30.76
CA ASP A 365 1.36 -4.57 -30.22
C ASP A 365 1.38 -4.42 -28.69
N ALA A 366 0.21 -4.32 -28.05
CA ALA A 366 0.10 -4.21 -26.60
C ALA A 366 0.82 -5.38 -25.88
N LEU A 367 1.98 -5.08 -25.28
CA LEU A 367 2.80 -5.99 -24.50
C LEU A 367 2.47 -5.82 -23.02
N ASP A 368 2.03 -6.88 -22.35
CA ASP A 368 1.85 -6.87 -20.90
C ASP A 368 3.19 -6.65 -20.20
N LEU A 369 3.21 -5.75 -19.22
CA LEU A 369 4.39 -5.47 -18.41
C LEU A 369 4.36 -6.32 -17.14
N GLU A 370 5.40 -7.11 -16.93
CA GLU A 370 5.50 -8.05 -15.81
C GLU A 370 5.91 -7.34 -14.52
N GLN A 371 5.15 -7.54 -13.44
CA GLN A 371 5.51 -7.05 -12.11
C GLN A 371 6.80 -7.72 -11.62
N THR A 372 7.77 -6.90 -11.27
CA THR A 372 9.12 -7.32 -10.85
C THR A 372 9.55 -6.57 -9.59
N VAL A 373 10.21 -7.27 -8.68
CA VAL A 373 10.89 -6.69 -7.50
C VAL A 373 12.38 -6.90 -7.65
N ASP A 374 13.13 -5.83 -7.45
CA ASP A 374 14.56 -5.76 -7.66
C ASP A 374 15.23 -5.00 -6.52
N ASP A 375 16.42 -5.42 -6.10
CA ASP A 375 17.14 -4.76 -5.00
C ASP A 375 17.66 -3.35 -5.37
N GLU A 376 18.00 -3.12 -6.64
CA GLU A 376 18.56 -1.86 -7.11
C GLU A 376 17.46 -0.90 -7.62
N TYR A 377 16.48 -1.44 -8.34
CA TYR A 377 15.44 -0.65 -9.00
C TYR A 377 14.10 -0.63 -8.24
N GLY A 378 14.00 -1.42 -7.16
CA GLY A 378 12.77 -1.59 -6.40
C GLY A 378 11.68 -2.27 -7.24
N HIS A 379 10.43 -2.02 -6.82
CA HIS A 379 9.25 -2.49 -7.55
C HIS A 379 9.02 -1.71 -8.84
N HIS A 380 8.78 -2.46 -9.91
CA HIS A 380 8.48 -1.94 -11.22
C HIS A 380 7.71 -2.97 -12.05
N TYR A 381 7.21 -2.52 -13.20
CA TYR A 381 6.69 -3.37 -14.26
C TYR A 381 7.59 -3.25 -15.47
N GLY A 382 7.84 -4.33 -16.19
CA GLY A 382 8.66 -4.22 -17.38
C GLY A 382 8.54 -5.33 -18.40
N ALA A 383 9.10 -5.05 -19.57
CA ALA A 383 9.16 -5.96 -20.71
C ALA A 383 10.34 -5.61 -21.62
N SER A 384 10.85 -6.63 -22.32
CA SER A 384 11.85 -6.41 -23.38
C SER A 384 11.18 -5.92 -24.66
N LEU A 385 11.71 -4.84 -25.24
CA LEU A 385 11.27 -4.23 -26.49
C LEU A 385 12.39 -4.33 -27.54
N ALA A 386 12.15 -5.13 -28.58
CA ALA A 386 13.03 -5.22 -29.74
C ALA A 386 12.90 -3.99 -30.66
N GLU A 387 13.93 -3.61 -31.41
CA GLU A 387 13.80 -2.65 -32.53
C GLU A 387 13.21 -1.25 -32.21
N VAL A 388 13.13 -0.84 -30.94
CA VAL A 388 12.72 0.52 -30.54
C VAL A 388 13.78 1.50 -31.00
N GLU A 389 13.39 2.62 -31.58
CA GLU A 389 14.26 3.68 -32.08
C GLU A 389 13.90 5.03 -31.44
N PRO A 390 14.82 6.00 -31.45
CA PRO A 390 14.47 7.36 -31.08
C PRO A 390 13.39 7.96 -31.97
N GLY A 391 12.46 8.70 -31.38
CA GLY A 391 11.26 9.23 -32.03
C GLY A 391 10.05 8.31 -31.98
N ASP A 392 10.18 7.07 -31.51
CA ASP A 392 9.04 6.18 -31.29
C ASP A 392 8.17 6.71 -30.14
N THR A 393 6.85 6.58 -30.31
CA THR A 393 5.87 6.82 -29.24
C THR A 393 5.64 5.53 -28.48
N VAL A 394 5.75 5.59 -27.15
CA VAL A 394 5.41 4.51 -26.23
C VAL A 394 4.15 4.91 -25.47
N THR A 395 3.06 4.19 -25.68
CA THR A 395 1.82 4.40 -24.94
C THR A 395 1.72 3.37 -23.83
N LEU A 396 1.61 3.84 -22.59
CA LEU A 396 1.36 3.02 -21.41
C LEU A 396 -0.15 3.03 -21.13
N GLU A 397 -0.81 1.89 -21.31
CA GLU A 397 -2.22 1.72 -20.97
C GLU A 397 -2.35 1.04 -19.60
N ILE A 398 -3.04 1.70 -18.67
CA ILE A 398 -3.38 1.13 -17.37
C ILE A 398 -4.69 0.36 -17.52
N THR A 399 -4.60 -0.96 -17.61
CA THR A 399 -5.77 -1.83 -17.83
C THR A 399 -6.48 -2.19 -16.52
N ALA A 400 -5.76 -2.13 -15.39
CA ALA A 400 -6.34 -2.16 -14.05
C ALA A 400 -5.53 -1.26 -13.09
N PRO A 401 -6.20 -0.42 -12.27
CA PRO A 401 -5.53 0.40 -11.26
C PRO A 401 -4.95 -0.48 -10.14
N PRO A 402 -4.15 0.06 -9.21
CA PRO A 402 -3.58 -0.71 -8.09
C PRO A 402 -4.69 -1.37 -7.27
N GLN A 403 -4.73 -2.70 -7.25
CA GLN A 403 -5.73 -3.52 -6.54
C GLN A 403 -5.34 -3.76 -5.07
N ILE A 404 -4.89 -2.69 -4.41
CA ILE A 404 -4.32 -2.72 -3.07
C ILE A 404 -5.19 -1.91 -2.10
N ALA A 405 -5.30 -2.37 -0.86
CA ALA A 405 -6.03 -1.62 0.15
C ALA A 405 -5.28 -0.35 0.54
N ARG A 406 -6.02 0.65 1.02
CA ARG A 406 -5.51 2.01 1.26
C ARG A 406 -5.95 2.49 2.61
N HIS A 407 -5.05 3.16 3.31
CA HIS A 407 -5.40 3.99 4.45
C HIS A 407 -5.88 5.37 3.99
N GLN A 408 -6.40 6.13 4.95
CA GLN A 408 -6.83 7.50 4.73
C GLN A 408 -5.70 8.35 4.11
N GLY A 409 -6.07 9.27 3.21
CA GLY A 409 -5.14 10.09 2.44
C GLY A 409 -4.78 9.49 1.08
N TYR A 410 -5.13 8.22 0.84
CA TYR A 410 -4.95 7.51 -0.44
C TYR A 410 -6.25 6.92 -1.00
N GLU A 411 -7.34 6.91 -0.24
CA GLU A 411 -8.55 6.15 -0.59
C GLU A 411 -9.24 6.62 -1.88
N THR A 412 -9.08 7.89 -2.24
CA THR A 412 -9.62 8.50 -3.48
C THR A 412 -8.59 8.56 -4.62
N ALA A 413 -7.34 8.22 -4.37
CA ALA A 413 -6.26 8.28 -5.37
C ALA A 413 -6.17 6.99 -6.21
N PHE A 414 -5.55 7.09 -7.39
CA PHE A 414 -5.18 5.93 -8.24
C PHE A 414 -6.36 5.05 -8.66
N LEU A 415 -7.53 5.64 -8.93
CA LEU A 415 -8.74 4.93 -9.34
C LEU A 415 -8.94 4.98 -10.85
N GLU A 416 -9.15 6.19 -11.39
CA GLU A 416 -9.29 6.43 -12.82
C GLU A 416 -7.92 6.85 -13.37
N MET A 417 -7.29 5.96 -14.13
CA MET A 417 -5.94 6.14 -14.65
C MET A 417 -5.95 6.17 -16.18
N ASP A 418 -5.88 7.37 -16.75
CA ASP A 418 -5.77 7.58 -18.19
C ASP A 418 -4.43 7.05 -18.75
N PRO A 419 -4.39 6.56 -20.00
CA PRO A 419 -3.15 6.17 -20.65
C PRO A 419 -2.13 7.32 -20.74
N ILE A 420 -0.85 6.98 -20.68
CA ILE A 420 0.25 7.96 -20.76
C ILE A 420 0.98 7.77 -22.09
N GLU A 421 1.15 8.85 -22.84
CA GLU A 421 1.90 8.87 -24.10
C GLU A 421 3.31 9.45 -23.88
N LEU A 422 4.32 8.63 -24.15
CA LEU A 422 5.72 8.95 -23.97
C LEU A 422 6.46 8.87 -25.31
N THR A 423 7.60 9.53 -25.41
CA THR A 423 8.46 9.53 -26.59
C THR A 423 9.87 9.08 -26.22
N VAL A 424 10.46 8.24 -27.07
CA VAL A 424 11.87 7.87 -26.99
C VAL A 424 12.72 9.05 -27.47
N PRO A 425 13.52 9.70 -26.60
CA PRO A 425 14.24 10.90 -26.98
C PRO A 425 15.36 10.61 -27.99
N GLU A 426 15.61 11.56 -28.91
CA GLU A 426 16.66 11.44 -29.95
C GLU A 426 18.07 11.31 -29.38
N THR A 427 18.33 11.82 -28.18
CA THR A 427 19.54 11.60 -27.36
C THR A 427 19.34 12.27 -26.00
N GLN A 428 19.84 11.66 -24.92
CA GLN A 428 20.05 12.32 -23.62
C GLN A 428 21.54 12.62 -23.41
#